data_AF-A0A660QLK0-F1
#
_entry.id   AF-A0A660QLK0-F1
#
_cell.length_a   1.000
_cell.length_b   1.000
_cell.length_c   1.000
_cell.angle_alpha   90.00
_cell.angle_beta   90.00
_cell.angle_gamma   90.00
#
_symmetry.space_group_name_H-M   'P 1'
#
loop_
_entity.id
_entity.type
_entity.pdbx_description
1 polymer ?
#
loop_
_entity_poly.entity_id
_entity_poly.type
_entity_poly.pdbx_seq_one_letter_code
_entity_poly.pdbx_strand_id
1 'polypeptide(L)'
;MAQDNRSFESTLHDIVYSIDTGTGLKIIRVTLFILFLLIIVMLYTATQFRGLTSEEAMDYAQLGRNISLDGGLATKCIRPVSMWKVSERNLDENPQIAGHPDLFHPPAYPLLLSAGFKIFELVGIDPFSLPEGGRATSLPAEQWVILPLNH
;
A
#
# COMPACT_ATOMS: atom_id res chain seq x y z
N MET A 1 35.59 -6.02 28.71
CA MET A 1 35.33 -6.62 27.37
C MET A 1 34.95 -8.10 27.46
N ALA A 2 34.18 -8.54 28.49
CA ALA A 2 33.87 -9.96 28.76
C ALA A 2 32.37 -10.26 28.93
N GLN A 3 31.51 -9.31 28.56
CA GLN A 3 30.06 -9.38 28.84
C GLN A 3 29.25 -9.91 27.65
N ASP A 4 29.82 -9.87 26.44
CA ASP A 4 29.15 -10.21 25.17
C ASP A 4 29.00 -11.73 24.96
N ASN A 5 29.96 -12.54 25.42
CA ASN A 5 29.91 -13.99 25.22
C ASN A 5 28.82 -14.66 26.06
N ARG A 6 28.47 -14.09 27.23
CA ARG A 6 27.46 -14.69 28.13
C ARG A 6 26.04 -14.59 27.58
N SER A 7 25.71 -13.53 26.84
CA SER A 7 24.38 -13.38 26.23
C SER A 7 24.20 -14.24 24.98
N PHE A 8 25.26 -14.46 24.21
CA PHE A 8 25.21 -15.36 23.07
C PHE A 8 25.09 -16.82 23.52
N GLU A 9 25.87 -17.23 24.53
CA GLU A 9 25.78 -18.57 25.12
C GLU A 9 24.40 -18.85 25.75
N SER A 10 23.79 -17.86 26.42
CA SER A 10 22.44 -18.03 26.97
C SER A 10 21.38 -18.18 25.86
N THR A 11 21.48 -17.39 24.79
CA THR A 11 20.56 -17.47 23.64
C THR A 11 20.66 -18.84 22.93
N LEU A 12 21.89 -19.35 22.77
CA LEU A 12 22.10 -20.69 22.21
C LEU A 12 21.55 -21.78 23.15
N HIS A 13 21.75 -21.63 24.46
CA HIS A 13 21.20 -22.56 25.44
C HIS A 13 19.67 -22.57 25.42
N ASP A 14 19.03 -21.40 25.30
CA ASP A 14 17.57 -21.27 25.23
C ASP A 14 17.01 -21.89 23.94
N ILE A 15 17.70 -21.72 22.81
CA ILE A 15 17.31 -22.37 21.54
C ILE A 15 17.41 -23.89 21.69
N VAL A 16 18.53 -24.42 22.19
CA VAL A 16 18.71 -25.86 22.39
C VAL A 16 17.68 -26.41 23.38
N TYR A 17 17.50 -25.75 24.52
CA TYR A 17 16.52 -26.13 25.54
C TYR A 17 15.09 -26.12 25.00
N SER A 18 14.74 -25.11 24.20
CA SER A 18 13.42 -25.04 23.57
C SER A 18 13.19 -26.20 22.59
N ILE A 19 14.23 -26.65 21.87
CA ILE A 19 14.17 -27.80 20.97
C ILE A 19 14.03 -29.10 21.78
N ASP A 20 14.79 -29.26 22.87
CA ASP A 20 14.80 -30.48 23.69
C ASP A 20 13.48 -30.67 24.47
N THR A 21 12.84 -29.58 24.90
CA THR A 21 11.53 -29.60 25.57
C THR A 21 10.36 -29.82 24.59
N GLY A 22 10.61 -30.01 23.28
CA GLY A 22 9.58 -30.24 22.26
C GLY A 22 8.70 -29.02 21.93
N THR A 23 8.96 -27.88 22.57
CA THR A 23 8.23 -26.61 22.37
C THR A 23 8.75 -25.87 21.12
N GLY A 24 10.05 -25.93 20.87
CA GLY A 24 10.69 -25.35 19.69
C GLY A 24 10.18 -25.97 18.39
N LEU A 25 10.00 -27.29 18.35
CA LEU A 25 9.40 -27.96 17.18
C LEU A 25 7.95 -27.50 16.92
N LYS A 26 7.17 -27.21 17.97
CA LYS A 26 5.81 -26.65 17.82
C LYS A 26 5.85 -25.23 17.27
N ILE A 27 6.73 -24.37 17.77
CA ILE A 27 6.87 -22.98 17.29
C ILE A 27 7.30 -22.95 15.82
N ILE A 28 8.31 -23.77 15.45
CA ILE A 28 8.76 -23.89 14.07
C ILE A 28 7.60 -24.37 13.18
N ARG A 29 6.87 -25.40 13.61
CA ARG A 29 5.73 -25.94 12.85
C ARG A 29 4.63 -24.89 12.64
N VAL A 30 4.28 -24.13 13.68
CA VAL A 30 3.27 -23.05 13.59
C VAL A 30 3.75 -21.93 12.68
N THR A 31 5.02 -21.52 12.80
CA THR A 31 5.61 -20.47 11.96
C THR A 31 5.62 -20.88 10.49
N LEU A 32 6.07 -22.11 10.18
CA LEU A 32 6.07 -22.66 8.83
C LEU A 32 4.65 -22.79 8.27
N PHE A 33 3.69 -23.17 9.10
CA PHE A 33 2.28 -23.24 8.69
C PHE A 33 1.71 -21.86 8.34
N ILE A 34 2.00 -20.83 9.15
CA ILE A 34 1.61 -19.45 8.86
C ILE A 34 2.28 -18.96 7.57
N LEU A 35 3.58 -19.21 7.40
CA LEU A 35 4.31 -18.84 6.20
C LEU A 35 3.73 -19.53 4.95
N PHE A 36 3.42 -20.82 5.05
CA PHE A 36 2.79 -21.57 3.98
C PHE A 36 1.41 -21.01 3.60
N LEU A 37 0.57 -20.69 4.59
CA LEU A 37 -0.71 -20.03 4.36
C LEU A 37 -0.53 -18.67 3.68
N LEU A 38 0.44 -17.87 4.11
CA LEU A 38 0.73 -16.56 3.52
C LEU A 38 1.10 -16.71 2.04
N ILE A 39 1.97 -17.67 1.70
CA ILE A 39 2.34 -17.96 0.31
C ILE A 39 1.10 -18.34 -0.52
N ILE A 40 0.22 -19.21 0.00
CA ILE A 40 -1.02 -19.57 -0.70
C ILE A 40 -1.90 -18.34 -0.94
N VAL A 41 -2.12 -17.51 0.09
CA VAL A 41 -2.93 -16.29 -0.02
C VAL A 41 -2.31 -15.34 -1.05
N MET A 42 -1.00 -15.18 -1.06
CA MET A 42 -0.28 -14.32 -2.00
C MET A 42 -0.41 -14.84 -3.44
N LEU A 43 -0.22 -16.15 -3.67
CA LEU A 43 -0.37 -16.77 -4.99
C LEU A 43 -1.81 -16.70 -5.49
N TYR A 44 -2.78 -16.99 -4.64
CA TYR A 44 -4.20 -16.88 -4.99
C TYR A 44 -4.54 -15.45 -5.37
N THR A 45 -4.14 -14.47 -4.54
CA THR A 45 -4.37 -13.06 -4.82
C THR A 45 -3.68 -12.66 -6.12
N ALA A 46 -2.39 -12.94 -6.31
CA ALA A 46 -1.66 -12.56 -7.52
C ALA A 46 -2.27 -13.17 -8.81
N THR A 47 -2.82 -14.38 -8.74
CA THR A 47 -3.40 -15.07 -9.91
C THR A 47 -4.87 -14.74 -10.16
N GLN A 48 -5.63 -14.39 -9.12
CA GLN A 48 -7.07 -14.11 -9.21
C GLN A 48 -7.43 -12.63 -9.06
N PHE A 49 -6.45 -11.76 -8.83
CA PHE A 49 -6.68 -10.32 -8.74
C PHE A 49 -7.11 -9.78 -10.09
N ARG A 50 -8.38 -9.34 -10.17
CA ARG A 50 -8.99 -8.74 -11.36
C ARG A 50 -8.99 -7.21 -11.30
N GLY A 51 -8.20 -6.63 -10.41
CA GLY A 51 -8.27 -5.22 -10.07
C GLY A 51 -9.25 -4.92 -8.93
N LEU A 52 -9.32 -3.65 -8.56
CA LEU A 52 -10.26 -3.14 -7.56
C LEU A 52 -11.65 -3.07 -8.18
N THR A 53 -12.66 -3.65 -7.52
CA THR A 53 -14.02 -3.76 -8.08
C THR A 53 -15.02 -2.76 -7.49
N SER A 54 -14.71 -2.18 -6.32
CA SER A 54 -15.53 -1.16 -5.68
C SER A 54 -14.89 0.22 -5.79
N GLU A 55 -15.74 1.24 -5.93
CA GLU A 55 -15.33 2.66 -5.93
C GLU A 55 -14.57 3.03 -4.66
N GLU A 56 -15.04 2.54 -3.52
CA GLU A 56 -14.42 2.79 -2.21
C GLU A 56 -13.01 2.19 -2.12
N ALA A 57 -12.80 0.98 -2.64
CA ALA A 57 -11.48 0.37 -2.66
C ALA A 57 -10.51 1.15 -3.56
N MET A 58 -11.00 1.68 -4.70
CA MET A 58 -10.20 2.53 -5.58
C MET A 58 -9.82 3.84 -4.90
N ASP A 59 -10.75 4.49 -4.20
CA ASP A 59 -10.49 5.74 -3.47
C ASP A 59 -9.43 5.49 -2.39
N TYR A 60 -9.61 4.50 -1.51
CA TYR A 60 -8.61 4.18 -0.48
C TYR A 60 -7.23 3.82 -1.04
N ALA A 61 -7.17 3.07 -2.14
CA ALA A 61 -5.90 2.77 -2.80
C ALA A 61 -5.23 4.04 -3.35
N GLN A 62 -6.02 4.96 -3.91
CA GLN A 62 -5.55 6.25 -4.41
C GLN A 62 -5.04 7.15 -3.27
N LEU A 63 -5.71 7.18 -2.11
CA LEU A 63 -5.23 7.90 -0.92
C LEU A 63 -3.93 7.28 -0.37
N GLY A 64 -3.88 5.96 -0.21
CA GLY A 64 -2.69 5.27 0.29
C GLY A 64 -1.47 5.49 -0.62
N ARG A 65 -1.68 5.50 -1.94
CA ARG A 65 -0.63 5.83 -2.91
C ARG A 65 -0.13 7.26 -2.74
N ASN A 66 -1.03 8.24 -2.63
CA ASN A 66 -0.63 9.64 -2.45
C ASN A 66 0.15 9.85 -1.15
N ILE A 67 -0.22 9.17 -0.06
CA ILE A 67 0.56 9.21 1.18
C ILE A 67 1.94 8.58 0.98
N SER A 68 2.02 7.46 0.25
CA SER A 68 3.29 6.78 -0.01
C SER A 68 4.27 7.68 -0.78
N LEU A 69 3.77 8.38 -1.81
CA LEU A 69 4.56 9.22 -2.72
C LEU A 69 4.85 10.61 -2.15
N ASP A 70 3.81 11.32 -1.73
CA ASP A 70 3.87 12.75 -1.38
C ASP A 70 3.84 12.99 0.14
N GLY A 71 3.62 11.95 0.95
CA GLY A 71 3.57 12.05 2.42
C GLY A 71 2.30 12.69 2.99
N GLY A 72 1.33 13.03 2.13
CA GLY A 72 0.12 13.76 2.52
C GLY A 72 -1.18 13.00 2.23
N LEU A 73 -2.20 13.23 3.06
CA LEU A 73 -3.56 12.73 2.85
C LEU A 73 -4.30 13.60 1.81
N ALA A 74 -3.94 13.44 0.54
CA ALA A 74 -4.55 14.14 -0.57
C ALA A 74 -5.43 13.22 -1.42
N THR A 75 -6.54 13.73 -1.95
CA THR A 75 -7.44 13.01 -2.87
C THR A 75 -7.37 13.60 -4.29
N LYS A 76 -7.54 12.73 -5.29
CA LYS A 76 -7.74 13.11 -6.70
C LYS A 76 -9.24 13.13 -7.06
N CYS A 77 -10.08 12.57 -6.20
CA CYS A 77 -11.54 12.59 -6.32
C CYS A 77 -12.12 13.79 -5.58
N ILE A 78 -12.09 14.96 -6.23
CA ILE A 78 -12.54 16.22 -5.62
C ILE A 78 -14.07 16.26 -5.56
N ARG A 79 -14.61 16.52 -4.37
CA ARG A 79 -16.05 16.62 -4.12
C ARG A 79 -16.47 18.09 -4.01
N PRO A 80 -17.64 18.50 -4.53
CA PRO A 80 -18.09 19.90 -4.43
C PRO A 80 -18.14 20.42 -2.98
N VAL A 81 -18.53 19.56 -2.04
CA VAL A 81 -18.60 19.90 -0.61
C VAL A 81 -17.22 20.13 0.01
N SER A 82 -16.20 19.31 -0.34
CA SER A 82 -14.84 19.55 0.13
C SER A 82 -14.24 20.79 -0.52
N MET A 83 -14.53 21.04 -1.79
CA MET A 83 -14.12 22.25 -2.49
C MET A 83 -14.63 23.52 -1.79
N TRP A 84 -15.93 23.56 -1.46
CA TRP A 84 -16.51 24.67 -0.71
C TRP A 84 -15.81 24.86 0.65
N LYS A 85 -15.58 23.77 1.40
CA LYS A 85 -14.90 23.80 2.70
C LYS A 85 -13.46 24.31 2.61
N VAL A 86 -12.73 23.93 1.58
CA VAL A 86 -11.36 24.35 1.34
C VAL A 86 -11.31 25.81 0.87
N SER A 87 -12.29 26.26 0.09
CA SER A 87 -12.39 27.68 -0.30
C SER A 87 -12.71 28.60 0.88
N GLU A 88 -13.40 28.13 1.92
CA GLU A 88 -13.59 28.93 3.15
C GLU A 88 -12.26 29.27 3.84
N ARG A 89 -11.22 28.44 3.67
CA ARG A 89 -9.91 28.61 4.32
C ARG A 89 -8.87 29.28 3.43
N ASN A 90 -9.04 29.24 2.12
CA ASN A 90 -8.14 29.86 1.16
C ASN A 90 -8.81 31.14 0.65
N LEU A 91 -8.35 32.30 1.17
CA LEU A 91 -8.84 33.63 0.80
C LEU A 91 -8.39 34.05 -0.61
N ASP A 92 -7.36 33.41 -1.16
CA ASP A 92 -6.98 33.53 -2.57
C ASP A 92 -7.89 32.59 -3.38
N GLU A 93 -8.68 33.15 -4.29
CA GLU A 93 -9.85 32.61 -5.01
C GLU A 93 -9.70 31.27 -5.76
N ASN A 94 -8.59 30.54 -5.59
CA ASN A 94 -8.36 29.28 -6.27
C ASN A 94 -8.86 28.09 -5.39
N PRO A 95 -9.96 27.40 -5.76
CA PRO A 95 -10.28 26.13 -5.15
C PRO A 95 -9.11 25.18 -5.41
N GLN A 96 -8.36 24.81 -4.38
CA GLN A 96 -7.15 23.99 -4.51
C GLN A 96 -7.50 22.64 -5.15
N ILE A 97 -7.30 22.53 -6.47
CA ILE A 97 -7.54 21.31 -7.26
C ILE A 97 -6.34 20.37 -7.12
N ALA A 98 -5.13 20.88 -7.29
CA ALA A 98 -3.91 20.10 -7.14
C ALA A 98 -3.59 19.90 -5.64
N GLY A 99 -3.39 18.64 -5.24
CA GLY A 99 -3.12 18.30 -3.84
C GLY A 99 -4.30 18.60 -2.91
N HIS A 100 -5.53 18.43 -3.39
CA HIS A 100 -6.73 18.65 -2.59
C HIS A 100 -6.71 17.76 -1.34
N PRO A 101 -6.84 18.31 -0.12
CA PRO A 101 -6.83 17.51 1.09
C PRO A 101 -8.09 16.63 1.14
N ASP A 102 -7.95 15.37 1.57
CA ASP A 102 -9.12 14.52 1.82
C ASP A 102 -9.73 14.85 3.20
N LEU A 103 -11.06 15.03 3.24
CA LEU A 103 -11.81 15.35 4.45
C LEU A 103 -12.81 14.24 4.85
N PHE A 104 -12.97 13.21 4.03
CA PHE A 104 -14.05 12.23 4.19
C PHE A 104 -13.58 10.93 4.82
N HIS A 105 -12.32 10.54 4.61
CA HIS A 105 -11.82 9.24 5.03
C HIS A 105 -11.00 9.35 6.32
N PRO A 106 -11.12 8.36 7.21
CA PRO A 106 -10.23 8.26 8.36
C PRO A 106 -8.80 7.95 7.90
N PRO A 107 -7.77 8.63 8.45
CA PRO A 107 -6.38 8.51 7.97
C PRO A 107 -5.74 7.14 8.26
N ALA A 108 -6.27 6.36 9.20
CA ALA A 108 -5.65 5.13 9.67
C ALA A 108 -5.49 4.07 8.57
N TYR A 109 -6.54 3.84 7.77
CA TYR A 109 -6.51 2.81 6.73
C TYR A 109 -5.64 3.20 5.52
N PRO A 110 -5.77 4.42 4.95
CA PRO A 110 -4.81 4.93 3.96
C PRO A 110 -3.35 4.87 4.43
N LEU A 111 -3.08 5.18 5.70
CA LEU A 111 -1.73 5.12 6.25
C LEU A 111 -1.22 3.68 6.30
N LEU A 112 -2.04 2.72 6.72
CA LEU A 112 -1.70 1.30 6.67
C LEU A 112 -1.36 0.84 5.24
N LEU A 113 -2.17 1.24 4.26
CA LEU A 113 -1.91 0.96 2.83
C LEU A 113 -0.59 1.58 2.38
N SER A 114 -0.32 2.83 2.75
CA SER A 114 0.92 3.53 2.40
C SER A 114 2.15 2.84 2.99
N ALA A 115 2.06 2.32 4.22
CA ALA A 115 3.13 1.54 4.83
C ALA A 115 3.37 0.24 4.06
N GLY A 116 2.29 -0.43 3.63
CA GLY A 116 2.38 -1.58 2.72
C GLY A 116 3.11 -1.26 1.42
N PHE A 117 2.76 -0.15 0.76
CA PHE A 117 3.41 0.28 -0.48
C PHE A 117 4.90 0.61 -0.29
N LYS A 118 5.25 1.29 0.81
CA LYS A 118 6.66 1.58 1.16
C LYS A 118 7.48 0.33 1.46
N ILE A 119 6.87 -0.74 1.97
CA ILE A 119 7.60 -2.02 2.16
C ILE A 119 8.06 -2.57 0.81
N PHE A 120 7.23 -2.47 -0.24
CA PHE A 120 7.65 -2.90 -1.59
C PHE A 120 8.79 -2.03 -2.12
N GLU A 121 8.69 -0.71 -1.94
CA GLU A 121 9.74 0.24 -2.31
C GLU A 121 11.05 -0.05 -1.56
N LEU A 122 10.99 -0.36 -0.26
CA LEU A 122 12.13 -0.72 0.57
C LEU A 122 12.85 -1.98 0.05
N VAL A 123 12.10 -2.93 -0.51
CA VAL A 123 12.64 -4.17 -1.11
C VAL A 123 13.18 -3.91 -2.54
N GLY A 124 13.15 -2.65 -3.01
CA GLY A 124 13.66 -2.23 -4.32
C GLY A 124 12.68 -2.50 -5.47
N ILE A 125 11.40 -2.72 -5.16
CA ILE A 125 10.33 -2.92 -6.14
C ILE A 125 9.46 -1.68 -6.14
N ASP A 126 9.42 -0.92 -7.23
CA ASP A 126 8.46 0.18 -7.38
C ASP A 126 7.09 -0.37 -7.79
N PRO A 127 6.07 -0.34 -6.90
CA PRO A 127 4.74 -0.86 -7.22
C PRO A 127 3.97 0.01 -8.21
N PHE A 128 4.43 1.23 -8.49
CA PHE A 128 3.75 2.20 -9.35
C PHE A 128 4.52 2.55 -10.62
N SER A 129 5.62 1.85 -10.92
CA SER A 129 6.39 2.06 -12.14
C SER A 129 5.52 1.83 -13.38
N LEU A 130 5.45 2.83 -14.26
CA LEU A 130 4.80 2.69 -15.55
C LEU A 130 5.82 2.11 -16.55
N PRO A 131 5.47 1.08 -17.35
CA PRO A 131 6.36 0.57 -18.39
C PRO A 131 6.67 1.69 -19.41
N GLU A 132 7.94 2.06 -19.57
CA GLU A 132 8.34 3.07 -20.55
C GLU A 132 8.44 2.49 -21.98
N GLY A 133 7.82 3.13 -22.98
CA GLY A 133 7.93 2.80 -24.41
C GLY A 133 6.63 2.89 -25.20
N GLY A 134 6.65 2.70 -26.53
CA GLY A 134 5.47 2.75 -27.42
C GLY A 134 4.44 1.62 -27.22
N ARG A 135 4.69 0.73 -26.26
CA ARG A 135 3.75 -0.27 -25.70
C ARG A 135 3.37 0.05 -24.25
N ALA A 136 3.62 1.28 -23.79
CA ALA A 136 3.03 1.83 -22.58
C ALA A 136 1.52 1.87 -22.80
N THR A 137 0.90 0.71 -22.53
CA THR A 137 -0.49 0.51 -22.18
C THR A 137 -1.38 1.66 -22.61
N SER A 138 -1.74 1.69 -23.90
CA SER A 138 -2.98 2.37 -24.27
C SER A 138 -4.05 1.70 -23.44
N LEU A 139 -4.52 2.39 -22.39
CA LEU A 139 -5.60 1.88 -21.58
C LEU A 139 -6.77 1.68 -22.55
N PRO A 140 -7.55 0.59 -22.48
CA PRO A 140 -8.66 0.41 -23.40
C PRO A 140 -9.61 1.62 -23.39
N ALA A 141 -9.69 2.37 -22.28
CA ALA A 141 -10.41 3.64 -22.21
C ALA A 141 -9.78 4.79 -23.05
N GLU A 142 -8.46 4.79 -23.27
CA GLU A 142 -7.73 5.76 -24.08
C GLU A 142 -7.74 5.42 -25.58
N GLN A 143 -8.17 4.21 -25.97
CA GLN A 143 -8.28 3.81 -27.38
C GLN A 143 -9.50 4.41 -28.10
N TRP A 144 -10.47 4.92 -27.35
CA TRP A 144 -11.73 5.42 -27.90
C TRP A 144 -11.86 6.91 -27.59
N VAL A 145 -11.27 7.75 -28.44
CA VAL A 145 -11.59 9.17 -28.48
C VAL A 145 -12.88 9.34 -29.29
N ILE A 146 -13.96 9.73 -28.63
CA ILE A 146 -15.17 10.19 -29.31
C ILE A 146 -14.85 11.59 -29.84
N LEU A 147 -14.43 11.69 -31.10
CA LEU A 147 -14.31 12.95 -31.81
C LEU A 147 -15.74 13.45 -32.10
N PRO A 148 -16.21 14.56 -31.51
CA PRO A 148 -17.47 15.15 -31.90
C PRO A 148 -17.33 15.65 -33.34
N LEU A 149 -17.89 14.92 -34.29
CA LEU A 149 -18.04 15.38 -35.67
C LEU A 149 -19.18 16.41 -35.70
N ASN A 150 -18.89 17.63 -35.27
CA ASN A 150 -19.78 18.75 -35.56
C ASN A 150 -19.47 19.24 -36.97
N HIS A 151 -20.47 19.28 -37.84
CA HIS A 151 -20.42 19.85 -39.20
C HIS A 151 -20.90 21.29 -39.17
#